data_AF-A0A968I885-F1
#
_entry.id   AF-A0A968I885-F1
#
_cell.length_a   1.000
_cell.length_b   1.000
_cell.length_c   1.000
_cell.angle_alpha   90.00
_cell.angle_beta   90.00
_cell.angle_gamma   90.00
#
_symmetry.space_group_name_H-M   'P 1'
#
loop_
_entity.id
_entity.type
_entity.pdbx_description
1 polymer ?
#
loop_
_entity_poly.entity_id
_entity_poly.type
_entity_poly.pdbx_seq_one_letter_code
_entity_poly.pdbx_strand_id
1 'polypeptide(L)'
;VTKTKIKLGTWGPQSGPAQFWGNVMVGIEAAVKKANAEGGINGRQIELIKRDDAYEPARTKLVVKELIERQGVFALVGGVGTPNGLAILPDVIANQIPWVSPSTGSTAFSQVKNGKLVSPTVFATYTNYENRIEVAAASRRQHPETLQGRCRVHQLLLRSRGSAGRHGRSQGVWQQSATRGESAARTHGNQPRVASLEAARVRRGSRRAVHRRQLRH
;
A
#
# COMPACT_ATOMS: atom_id res chain seq x y z
N VAL A 1 -4.86 -30.26 6.77
CA VAL A 1 -6.27 -30.55 7.14
C VAL A 1 -6.31 -31.85 7.94
N THR A 2 -7.16 -31.94 8.96
CA THR A 2 -7.33 -33.17 9.76
C THR A 2 -8.77 -33.68 9.66
N LYS A 3 -9.08 -34.80 10.34
CA LYS A 3 -10.44 -35.34 10.41
C LYS A 3 -11.43 -34.36 11.04
N THR A 4 -10.98 -33.50 11.95
CA THR A 4 -11.86 -32.61 12.74
C THR A 4 -11.63 -31.12 12.53
N LYS A 5 -10.48 -30.72 11.97
CA LYS A 5 -10.12 -29.31 11.81
C LYS A 5 -9.40 -28.93 10.51
N ILE A 6 -9.67 -27.71 10.05
CA ILE A 6 -9.03 -27.04 8.92
C ILE A 6 -8.30 -25.81 9.45
N LYS A 7 -6.98 -25.75 9.29
CA LYS A 7 -6.19 -24.58 9.69
C LYS A 7 -6.11 -23.59 8.53
N LEU A 8 -6.53 -22.35 8.75
CA LEU A 8 -6.39 -21.26 7.78
C LEU A 8 -5.47 -20.18 8.36
N GLY A 9 -4.62 -19.61 7.51
CA GLY A 9 -3.75 -18.49 7.88
C GLY A 9 -4.26 -17.18 7.31
N THR A 10 -4.11 -16.10 8.05
CA THR A 10 -4.33 -14.74 7.54
C THR A 10 -3.36 -13.77 8.19
N TRP A 11 -3.02 -12.72 7.47
CA TRP A 11 -2.19 -11.62 7.96
C TRP A 11 -2.80 -10.28 7.57
N GLY A 12 -2.35 -9.24 8.24
CA GLY A 12 -2.69 -7.87 7.91
C GLY A 12 -2.23 -6.91 9.00
N PRO A 13 -2.28 -5.60 8.71
CA PRO A 13 -1.77 -4.58 9.61
C PRO A 13 -2.74 -4.40 10.78
N GLN A 14 -2.43 -5.02 11.92
CA GLN A 14 -3.10 -4.71 13.19
C GLN A 14 -2.39 -3.57 13.92
N SER A 15 -1.15 -3.28 13.52
CA SER A 15 -0.39 -2.11 13.93
C SER A 15 0.18 -1.37 12.70
N GLY A 16 0.86 -0.25 12.93
CA GLY A 16 1.54 0.52 11.88
C GLY A 16 0.62 1.47 11.10
N PRO A 17 1.14 2.09 10.03
CA PRO A 17 0.47 3.20 9.33
C PRO A 17 -0.80 2.78 8.60
N ALA A 18 -0.93 1.50 8.26
CA ALA A 18 -2.09 0.95 7.56
C ALA A 18 -3.07 0.21 8.48
N GLN A 19 -2.98 0.38 9.81
CA GLN A 19 -3.80 -0.35 10.80
C GLN A 19 -5.31 -0.34 10.52
N PHE A 20 -5.82 0.69 9.86
CA PHE A 20 -7.23 0.79 9.46
C PHE A 20 -7.68 -0.40 8.60
N TRP A 21 -6.78 -0.95 7.77
CA TRP A 21 -7.03 -2.14 6.97
C TRP A 21 -7.04 -3.44 7.78
N GLY A 22 -6.65 -3.40 9.06
CA GLY A 22 -6.76 -4.53 9.98
C GLY A 22 -8.19 -5.05 10.14
N ASN A 23 -9.21 -4.22 9.85
CA ASN A 23 -10.62 -4.60 9.83
C ASN A 23 -10.94 -5.72 8.83
N VAL A 24 -10.14 -5.90 7.77
CA VAL A 24 -10.29 -7.04 6.85
C VAL A 24 -10.19 -8.37 7.63
N MET A 25 -9.23 -8.45 8.56
CA MET A 25 -9.02 -9.63 9.39
C MET A 25 -10.19 -9.87 10.35
N VAL A 26 -10.79 -8.80 10.88
CA VAL A 26 -12.00 -8.88 11.73
C VAL A 26 -13.17 -9.46 10.93
N GLY A 27 -13.36 -9.04 9.69
CA GLY A 27 -14.39 -9.58 8.80
C GLY A 27 -14.19 -11.08 8.52
N ILE A 28 -12.95 -11.50 8.24
CA ILE A 28 -12.61 -12.91 8.04
C ILE A 28 -12.91 -13.73 9.30
N GLU A 29 -12.51 -13.22 10.47
CA GLU A 29 -12.78 -13.90 11.74
C GLU A 29 -14.28 -14.03 12.02
N ALA A 30 -15.07 -12.99 11.74
CA ALA A 30 -16.52 -13.04 11.90
C ALA A 30 -17.15 -14.11 10.99
N ALA A 31 -16.73 -14.18 9.72
CA ALA A 31 -17.19 -15.19 8.78
C ALA A 31 -16.83 -16.62 9.24
N VAL A 32 -15.60 -16.82 9.73
CA VAL A 32 -15.15 -18.10 10.27
C VAL A 32 -15.95 -18.50 11.51
N LYS A 33 -16.18 -17.56 12.44
CA LYS A 33 -17.00 -17.81 13.65
C LYS A 33 -18.41 -18.24 13.28
N LYS A 34 -19.04 -17.56 12.31
CA LYS A 34 -20.36 -17.92 11.79
C LYS A 34 -20.36 -19.34 11.22
N ALA A 35 -19.42 -19.66 10.32
CA ALA A 35 -19.33 -20.99 9.70
C ALA A 35 -19.13 -22.10 10.75
N ASN A 36 -18.31 -21.86 11.77
CA ASN A 36 -18.09 -22.81 12.86
C ASN A 36 -19.33 -23.00 13.74
N ALA A 37 -20.08 -21.93 14.02
CA ALA A 37 -21.34 -21.98 14.75
C ALA A 37 -22.44 -22.75 13.98
N GLU A 38 -22.39 -22.73 12.65
CA GLU A 38 -23.28 -23.47 11.75
C GLU A 38 -22.85 -24.95 11.55
N GLY A 39 -21.89 -25.45 12.35
CA GLY A 39 -21.44 -26.84 12.30
C GLY A 39 -20.12 -27.07 11.54
N GLY A 40 -19.48 -25.99 11.09
CA GLY A 40 -18.22 -26.03 10.35
C GLY A 40 -18.38 -26.44 8.89
N ILE A 41 -17.26 -26.78 8.23
CA ILE A 41 -17.24 -27.20 6.83
C ILE A 41 -17.09 -28.71 6.76
N ASN A 42 -18.10 -29.40 6.24
CA ASN A 42 -18.12 -30.87 6.15
C ASN A 42 -17.79 -31.53 7.49
N GLY A 43 -18.39 -31.03 8.59
CA GLY A 43 -18.16 -31.50 9.96
C GLY A 43 -16.80 -31.13 10.56
N ARG A 44 -16.02 -30.25 9.91
CA ARG A 44 -14.70 -29.81 10.39
C ARG A 44 -14.74 -28.36 10.85
N GLN A 45 -14.17 -28.11 12.01
CA GLN A 45 -14.03 -26.76 12.56
C GLN A 45 -12.85 -26.02 11.92
N ILE A 46 -13.02 -24.74 11.67
CA ILE A 46 -11.99 -23.88 11.09
C ILE A 46 -11.19 -23.24 12.22
N GLU A 47 -9.88 -23.45 12.21
CA GLU A 47 -8.91 -22.80 13.10
C GLU A 47 -8.23 -21.68 12.30
N LEU A 48 -8.63 -20.42 12.54
CA LEU A 48 -8.05 -19.25 11.89
C LEU A 48 -6.87 -18.70 12.69
N ILE A 49 -5.69 -18.75 12.09
CA ILE A 49 -4.44 -18.25 12.67
C ILE A 49 -4.13 -16.89 12.06
N LYS A 50 -4.08 -15.87 12.92
CA LYS A 50 -3.92 -14.46 12.56
C LYS A 50 -2.52 -13.96 12.91
N ARG A 51 -1.90 -13.15 12.06
CA ARG A 51 -0.62 -12.49 12.34
C ARG A 51 -0.62 -11.02 11.93
N ASP A 52 -0.03 -10.19 12.79
CA ASP A 52 0.23 -8.77 12.51
C ASP A 52 1.56 -8.61 11.77
N ASP A 53 1.50 -8.01 10.58
CA ASP A 53 2.67 -7.69 9.77
C ASP A 53 3.07 -6.21 9.83
N ALA A 54 2.31 -5.38 10.54
CA ALA A 54 2.47 -3.92 10.61
C ALA A 54 2.50 -3.20 9.24
N TYR A 55 1.99 -3.86 8.18
CA TYR A 55 2.11 -3.44 6.79
C TYR A 55 3.54 -3.44 6.23
N GLU A 56 4.46 -4.20 6.83
CA GLU A 56 5.85 -4.28 6.38
C GLU A 56 6.09 -5.55 5.53
N PRO A 57 6.51 -5.44 4.25
CA PRO A 57 6.73 -6.61 3.39
C PRO A 57 7.78 -7.59 3.94
N ALA A 58 8.84 -7.08 4.57
CA ALA A 58 9.86 -7.93 5.20
C ALA A 58 9.28 -8.74 6.37
N ARG A 59 8.44 -8.12 7.19
CA ARG A 59 7.74 -8.80 8.29
C ARG A 59 6.68 -9.77 7.76
N THR A 60 6.02 -9.42 6.66
CA THR A 60 5.04 -10.28 5.96
C THR A 60 5.67 -11.63 5.58
N LYS A 61 6.87 -11.61 5.01
CA LYS A 61 7.61 -12.85 4.70
C LYS A 61 7.80 -13.74 5.92
N LEU A 62 8.22 -13.16 7.05
CA LEU A 62 8.46 -13.92 8.27
C LEU A 62 7.16 -14.52 8.83
N VAL A 63 6.08 -13.74 8.89
CA VAL A 63 4.80 -14.24 9.43
C VAL A 63 4.16 -15.29 8.51
N VAL A 64 4.23 -15.12 7.19
CA VAL A 64 3.69 -16.10 6.25
C VAL A 64 4.52 -17.38 6.27
N LYS A 65 5.85 -17.28 6.35
CA LYS A 65 6.71 -18.44 6.55
C LYS A 65 6.38 -19.19 7.83
N GLU A 66 6.14 -18.48 8.94
CA GLU A 66 5.67 -19.09 10.19
C GLU A 66 4.32 -19.81 10.02
N LEU A 67 3.35 -19.19 9.34
CA LEU A 67 2.04 -19.78 9.08
C LEU A 67 2.15 -21.08 8.26
N ILE A 68 2.99 -21.09 7.23
CA ILE A 68 3.19 -22.24 6.36
C ILE A 68 3.98 -23.34 7.07
N GLU A 69 5.19 -23.03 7.54
CA GLU A 69 6.15 -24.04 7.99
C GLU A 69 5.91 -24.50 9.43
N ARG A 70 5.56 -23.58 10.33
CA ARG A 70 5.40 -23.90 11.77
C ARG A 70 3.97 -24.23 12.12
N GLN A 71 3.02 -23.43 11.63
CA GLN A 71 1.62 -23.62 11.96
C GLN A 71 0.95 -24.70 11.10
N GLY A 72 1.50 -24.98 9.92
CA GLY A 72 0.98 -25.98 8.99
C GLY A 72 -0.42 -25.63 8.49
N VAL A 73 -0.63 -24.37 8.10
CA VAL A 73 -1.92 -23.94 7.55
C VAL A 73 -2.20 -24.64 6.22
N PHE A 74 -3.46 -24.97 5.98
CA PHE A 74 -3.89 -25.54 4.71
C PHE A 74 -3.93 -24.49 3.59
N ALA A 75 -4.41 -23.30 3.91
CA ALA A 75 -4.56 -22.21 2.95
C ALA A 75 -4.40 -20.86 3.63
N LEU A 76 -4.05 -19.85 2.84
CA LEU A 76 -4.06 -18.45 3.22
C LEU A 76 -5.35 -17.79 2.74
N VAL A 77 -5.93 -16.93 3.57
CA VAL A 77 -7.15 -16.19 3.22
C VAL A 77 -6.96 -14.71 3.52
N GLY A 78 -7.32 -13.85 2.58
CA GLY A 78 -7.13 -12.40 2.74
C GLY A 78 -5.69 -12.01 2.51
N GLY A 79 -5.12 -11.22 3.42
CA GLY A 79 -3.79 -10.66 3.27
C GLY A 79 -3.83 -9.31 2.58
N VAL A 80 -3.48 -8.25 3.31
CA VAL A 80 -3.57 -6.86 2.84
C VAL A 80 -2.23 -6.41 2.28
N GLY A 81 -2.28 -5.67 1.17
CA GLY A 81 -1.13 -4.95 0.61
C GLY A 81 -0.53 -5.63 -0.62
N THR A 82 -0.44 -4.88 -1.71
CA THR A 82 0.23 -5.32 -2.94
C THR A 82 1.71 -5.65 -2.72
N PRO A 83 2.55 -4.77 -2.11
CA PRO A 83 3.97 -5.09 -1.91
C PRO A 83 4.17 -6.26 -0.94
N ASN A 84 3.34 -6.37 0.09
CA ASN A 84 3.33 -7.46 1.06
C ASN A 84 3.02 -8.80 0.37
N GLY A 85 1.97 -8.83 -0.45
CA GLY A 85 1.58 -10.00 -1.23
C GLY A 85 2.62 -10.43 -2.25
N LEU A 86 3.24 -9.49 -2.97
CA LEU A 86 4.31 -9.79 -3.92
C LEU A 86 5.55 -10.38 -3.24
N ALA A 87 5.84 -9.93 -2.01
CA ALA A 87 6.98 -10.42 -1.24
C ALA A 87 6.86 -11.92 -0.90
N ILE A 88 5.64 -12.43 -0.71
CA ILE A 88 5.39 -13.82 -0.29
C ILE A 88 4.94 -14.75 -1.43
N LEU A 89 4.63 -14.18 -2.60
CA LEU A 89 4.12 -14.93 -3.75
C LEU A 89 5.02 -16.11 -4.17
N PRO A 90 6.36 -15.97 -4.23
CA PRO A 90 7.24 -17.10 -4.54
C PRO A 90 7.14 -18.23 -3.52
N ASP A 91 7.06 -17.90 -2.22
CA ASP A 91 6.99 -18.89 -1.14
C ASP A 91 5.65 -19.63 -1.18
N VAL A 92 4.55 -18.91 -1.44
CA VAL A 92 3.20 -19.50 -1.58
C VAL A 92 3.12 -20.47 -2.75
N ILE A 93 3.70 -20.10 -3.91
CA ILE A 93 3.74 -20.96 -5.10
C ILE A 93 4.64 -22.17 -4.86
N ALA A 94 5.84 -21.97 -4.31
CA ALA A 94 6.81 -23.05 -4.07
C ALA A 94 6.26 -24.10 -3.11
N ASN A 95 5.56 -23.67 -2.05
CA ASN A 95 4.94 -24.57 -1.07
C ASN A 95 3.54 -25.07 -1.49
N GLN A 96 3.07 -24.73 -2.69
CA GLN A 96 1.76 -25.12 -3.23
C GLN A 96 0.60 -24.75 -2.30
N ILE A 97 0.70 -23.62 -1.60
CA ILE A 97 -0.31 -23.17 -0.64
C ILE A 97 -1.42 -22.43 -1.39
N PRO A 98 -2.68 -22.89 -1.32
CA PRO A 98 -3.80 -22.13 -1.84
C PRO A 98 -3.91 -20.79 -1.11
N TRP A 99 -3.92 -19.69 -1.85
CA TRP A 99 -4.12 -18.36 -1.32
C TRP A 99 -5.35 -17.72 -1.94
N VAL A 100 -6.37 -17.51 -1.13
CA VAL A 100 -7.69 -17.04 -1.56
C VAL A 100 -7.90 -15.59 -1.16
N SER A 101 -8.40 -14.80 -2.10
CA SER A 101 -8.84 -13.42 -1.89
C SER A 101 -7.74 -12.48 -1.33
N PRO A 102 -6.57 -12.35 -1.98
CA PRO A 102 -5.65 -11.24 -1.70
C PRO A 102 -6.41 -9.92 -1.66
N SER A 103 -6.24 -9.13 -0.59
CA SER A 103 -6.97 -7.87 -0.39
C SER A 103 -6.28 -6.72 -1.13
N THR A 104 -6.23 -6.86 -2.46
CA THR A 104 -5.53 -5.98 -3.39
C THR A 104 -6.12 -6.16 -4.80
N GLY A 105 -6.29 -5.06 -5.54
CA GLY A 105 -6.71 -5.07 -6.94
C GLY A 105 -5.55 -5.21 -7.94
N SER A 106 -4.35 -5.57 -7.50
CA SER A 106 -3.21 -5.74 -8.42
C SER A 106 -3.41 -6.95 -9.33
N THR A 107 -3.27 -6.73 -10.64
CA THR A 107 -3.30 -7.78 -11.67
C THR A 107 -2.16 -8.80 -11.52
N ALA A 108 -1.12 -8.50 -10.73
CA ALA A 108 -0.01 -9.41 -10.47
C ALA A 108 -0.44 -10.80 -9.93
N PHE A 109 -1.57 -10.86 -9.25
CA PHE A 109 -2.09 -12.10 -8.63
C PHE A 109 -3.05 -12.88 -9.53
N SER A 110 -3.35 -12.36 -10.72
CA SER A 110 -4.24 -12.98 -11.72
C SER A 110 -3.61 -12.98 -13.12
N GLN A 111 -2.29 -12.83 -13.22
CA GLN A 111 -1.61 -12.77 -14.51
C GLN A 111 -1.69 -14.12 -15.23
N VAL A 112 -1.96 -14.05 -16.54
CA VAL A 112 -1.91 -15.18 -17.45
C VAL A 112 -0.75 -14.98 -18.42
N LYS A 113 0.15 -15.97 -18.52
CA LYS A 113 1.24 -16.00 -19.48
C LYS A 113 1.15 -17.30 -20.28
N ASN A 114 1.15 -17.19 -21.62
CA ASN A 114 1.00 -18.32 -22.54
C ASN A 114 -0.22 -19.21 -22.22
N GLY A 115 -1.36 -18.57 -21.91
CA GLY A 115 -2.61 -19.26 -21.59
C GLY A 115 -2.64 -19.95 -20.21
N LYS A 116 -1.61 -19.79 -19.38
CA LYS A 116 -1.53 -20.37 -18.03
C LYS A 116 -1.43 -19.27 -16.98
N LEU A 117 -2.06 -19.48 -15.82
CA LEU A 117 -1.89 -18.60 -14.67
C LEU A 117 -0.43 -18.64 -14.19
N VAL A 118 0.15 -17.47 -13.97
CA VAL A 118 1.50 -17.33 -13.39
C VAL A 118 1.51 -17.83 -11.94
N SER A 119 0.41 -17.62 -11.22
CA SER A 119 0.23 -18.01 -9.82
C SER A 119 -0.99 -18.94 -9.69
N PRO A 120 -0.86 -20.23 -10.04
CA PRO A 120 -2.00 -21.16 -10.10
C PRO A 120 -2.61 -21.47 -8.73
N THR A 121 -1.89 -21.20 -7.64
CA THR A 121 -2.37 -21.38 -6.27
C THR A 121 -3.09 -20.14 -5.72
N VAL A 122 -3.12 -19.03 -6.47
CA VAL A 122 -3.72 -17.77 -6.02
C VAL A 122 -5.07 -17.55 -6.69
N PHE A 123 -6.10 -17.38 -5.87
CA PHE A 123 -7.48 -17.17 -6.28
C PHE A 123 -7.88 -15.73 -5.95
N ALA A 124 -7.61 -14.81 -6.87
CA ALA A 124 -7.95 -13.40 -6.73
C ALA A 124 -9.44 -13.15 -7.00
N THR A 125 -10.15 -12.60 -6.01
CA THR A 125 -11.58 -12.26 -6.08
C THR A 125 -11.81 -10.74 -6.08
N TYR A 126 -10.79 -9.96 -5.74
CA TYR A 126 -10.85 -8.50 -5.77
C TYR A 126 -10.95 -7.99 -7.20
N THR A 127 -11.81 -7.00 -7.45
CA THR A 127 -11.82 -6.29 -8.73
C THR A 127 -10.46 -5.63 -8.93
N ASN A 128 -9.86 -5.86 -10.10
CA ASN A 128 -8.58 -5.28 -10.44
C ASN A 128 -8.67 -3.74 -10.48
N TYR A 129 -7.55 -3.06 -10.24
CA TYR A 129 -7.52 -1.59 -10.20
C TYR A 129 -7.86 -0.98 -11.56
N GLU A 130 -7.49 -1.67 -12.63
CA GLU A 130 -7.67 -1.30 -14.02
C GLU A 130 -9.17 -1.27 -14.38
N ASN A 131 -9.93 -2.34 -14.13
CA ASN A 131 -11.36 -2.34 -14.44
C ASN A 131 -12.11 -1.31 -13.60
N ARG A 132 -11.68 -1.02 -12.35
CA ARG A 132 -12.29 0.06 -11.56
C ARG A 132 -12.09 1.43 -12.21
N ILE A 133 -10.91 1.68 -12.77
CA ILE A 133 -10.63 2.93 -13.49
C ILE A 133 -11.48 3.00 -14.76
N GLU A 134 -11.60 1.89 -15.50
CA GLU A 134 -12.41 1.83 -16.71
C GLU A 134 -13.89 2.08 -16.44
N VAL A 135 -14.45 1.42 -15.42
CA VAL A 135 -15.85 1.63 -15.01
C VAL A 135 -16.07 3.07 -14.54
N ALA A 136 -15.14 3.63 -13.76
CA ALA A 136 -15.23 5.03 -13.35
C ALA A 136 -15.16 5.98 -14.56
N ALA A 137 -14.31 5.69 -15.54
CA ALA A 137 -14.21 6.48 -16.77
C ALA A 137 -15.45 6.37 -17.64
N ALA A 138 -16.03 5.17 -17.77
CA ALA A 138 -17.27 4.92 -18.50
C ALA A 138 -18.45 5.63 -17.84
N SER A 139 -18.57 5.53 -16.51
CA SER A 139 -19.59 6.25 -15.73
C SER A 139 -19.50 7.76 -15.92
N ARG A 140 -18.27 8.33 -15.94
CA ARG A 140 -18.07 9.76 -16.24
C ARG A 140 -18.51 10.17 -17.65
N ARG A 141 -18.38 9.29 -18.64
CA ARG A 141 -18.85 9.56 -20.02
C ARG A 141 -20.37 9.51 -20.10
N GLN A 142 -21.03 8.66 -19.31
CA GLN A 142 -22.47 8.46 -19.33
C GLN A 142 -23.25 9.47 -18.49
N HIS A 143 -22.64 10.06 -17.45
CA HIS A 143 -23.29 10.98 -16.52
C HIS A 143 -22.53 12.32 -16.35
N PRO A 144 -22.30 13.09 -17.43
CA PRO A 144 -21.56 14.36 -17.35
C PRO A 144 -22.20 15.41 -16.41
N GLU A 145 -23.52 15.35 -16.20
CA GLU A 145 -24.32 16.21 -15.33
C GLU A 145 -24.03 16.03 -13.83
N THR A 146 -23.53 14.86 -13.40
CA THR A 146 -23.17 14.62 -11.99
C THR A 146 -21.92 15.42 -11.55
N LEU A 147 -21.15 15.95 -12.51
CA LEU A 147 -20.01 16.85 -12.28
C LEU A 147 -20.43 18.32 -12.10
N GLN A 148 -21.71 18.66 -12.31
CA GLN A 148 -22.20 20.03 -12.23
C GLN A 148 -22.39 20.52 -10.78
N GLY A 149 -22.22 19.64 -9.80
CA GLY A 149 -21.83 19.99 -8.43
C GLY A 149 -20.36 20.42 -8.35
N ARG A 150 -19.95 21.39 -9.16
CA ARG A 150 -18.57 21.90 -9.15
C ARG A 150 -18.27 22.47 -7.77
N CYS A 151 -17.26 21.90 -7.11
CA CYS A 151 -16.64 22.48 -5.94
C CYS A 151 -16.39 23.98 -6.18
N ARG A 152 -16.88 24.87 -5.31
CA ARG A 152 -16.85 26.34 -5.47
C ARG A 152 -15.48 26.86 -5.89
N VAL A 153 -14.41 26.20 -5.45
CA VAL A 153 -13.01 26.49 -5.80
C VAL A 153 -12.74 26.42 -7.31
N HIS A 154 -13.29 25.43 -8.01
CA HIS A 154 -13.09 25.29 -9.45
C HIS A 154 -13.89 26.34 -10.26
N GLN A 155 -15.06 26.75 -9.80
CA GLN A 155 -15.79 27.88 -10.41
C GLN A 155 -15.14 29.23 -10.11
N LEU A 156 -14.56 29.43 -8.93
CA LEU A 156 -13.82 30.66 -8.58
C LEU A 156 -12.57 30.84 -9.45
N LEU A 157 -11.82 29.76 -9.72
CA LEU A 157 -10.63 29.81 -10.58
C LEU A 157 -10.95 30.11 -12.06
N LEU A 158 -12.13 29.70 -12.54
CA LEU A 158 -12.58 30.06 -13.89
C LEU A 158 -13.08 31.51 -13.95
N ARG A 159 -13.70 32.01 -12.87
CA ARG A 159 -14.15 33.41 -12.78
C ARG A 159 -12.99 34.40 -12.66
N SER A 160 -11.90 34.05 -11.96
CA SER A 160 -10.71 34.92 -11.87
C SER A 160 -9.94 35.02 -13.19
N ARG A 161 -10.11 34.07 -14.10
CA ARG A 161 -9.57 34.14 -15.48
C ARG A 161 -10.44 34.96 -16.43
N GLY A 162 -11.71 35.18 -16.12
CA GLY A 162 -12.63 36.00 -16.92
C GLY A 162 -12.51 37.51 -16.68
N SER A 163 -11.92 37.93 -15.56
CA SER A 163 -11.77 39.34 -15.19
C SER A 163 -10.45 39.99 -15.67
N ALA A 164 -9.56 39.24 -16.32
CA ALA A 164 -8.31 39.77 -16.90
C ALA A 164 -8.48 40.31 -18.34
N GLY A 165 -9.72 40.53 -18.79
CA GLY A 165 -10.08 40.92 -20.16
C GLY A 165 -10.38 42.41 -20.38
N ARG A 166 -9.90 43.32 -19.52
CA ARG A 166 -9.91 44.77 -19.79
C ARG A 166 -8.66 45.41 -19.20
N HIS A 167 -7.54 45.29 -19.91
CA HIS A 167 -6.53 46.34 -20.15
C HIS A 167 -5.50 45.78 -21.13
N GLY A 168 -5.19 46.58 -22.14
CA GLY A 168 -4.55 46.12 -23.37
C GLY A 168 -3.05 45.83 -23.26
N ARG A 169 -2.61 45.00 -24.22
CA ARG A 169 -1.27 44.93 -24.83
C ARG A 169 -0.10 44.57 -23.91
N SER A 170 0.15 43.26 -23.79
CA SER A 170 1.45 42.62 -24.13
C SER A 170 1.34 41.09 -23.92
N GLN A 171 0.81 40.37 -24.92
CA GLN A 171 0.91 38.91 -24.96
C GLN A 171 1.98 38.53 -25.97
N GLY A 172 2.95 37.70 -25.56
CA GLY A 172 3.98 37.22 -26.46
C GLY A 172 5.17 36.51 -25.84
N VAL A 173 5.05 35.82 -24.70
CA VAL A 173 6.03 34.82 -24.24
C VAL A 173 5.28 33.80 -23.38
N TRP A 174 5.55 32.50 -23.53
CA TRP A 174 5.01 31.32 -22.79
C TRP A 174 4.05 30.38 -23.53
N GLN A 175 3.89 30.51 -24.84
CA GLN A 175 3.22 29.48 -25.64
C GLN A 175 4.10 29.02 -26.79
N GLN A 176 5.28 28.47 -26.48
CA GLN A 176 6.13 27.79 -27.47
C GLN A 176 7.10 26.73 -26.91
N SER A 177 7.05 26.38 -25.63
CA SER A 177 7.98 25.42 -25.01
C SER A 177 7.38 24.02 -24.72
N ALA A 178 6.25 23.66 -25.34
CA ALA A 178 5.63 22.33 -25.18
C ALA A 178 5.87 21.36 -26.36
N THR A 179 6.65 21.74 -27.39
CA THR A 179 6.89 20.89 -28.58
C THR A 179 8.35 20.52 -28.85
N ARG A 180 9.30 20.82 -27.97
CA ARG A 180 10.68 20.31 -28.09
C ARG A 180 11.27 20.00 -26.71
N GLY A 181 11.18 18.74 -26.33
CA GLY A 181 11.75 18.19 -25.09
C GLY A 181 12.25 16.78 -25.32
N GLU A 182 13.02 16.55 -26.38
CA GLU A 182 13.85 15.37 -26.57
C GLU A 182 15.30 15.85 -26.73
N SER A 183 16.20 15.23 -25.96
CA SER A 183 17.67 15.41 -25.94
C SER A 183 18.22 16.78 -25.51
N ALA A 184 18.75 16.84 -24.28
CA ALA A 184 20.20 16.77 -24.06
C ALA A 184 20.56 17.28 -22.66
N ALA A 185 21.27 16.44 -21.93
CA ALA A 185 21.99 16.80 -20.72
C ALA A 185 23.00 17.92 -20.98
N ARG A 186 23.15 18.84 -20.02
CA ARG A 186 24.46 19.30 -19.51
C ARG A 186 24.30 20.14 -18.25
N THR A 187 25.06 19.71 -17.26
CA THR A 187 25.47 20.36 -16.01
C THR A 187 25.69 21.87 -16.09
N HIS A 188 25.12 22.62 -15.16
CA HIS A 188 25.87 23.49 -14.25
C HIS A 188 24.98 23.99 -13.11
N GLY A 189 25.57 24.07 -11.92
CA GLY A 189 24.85 24.16 -10.66
C GLY A 189 24.29 25.55 -10.35
N ASN A 190 23.26 25.55 -9.51
CA ASN A 190 23.18 26.46 -8.37
C ASN A 190 22.11 25.92 -7.39
N GLN A 191 22.51 25.66 -6.14
CA GLN A 191 21.57 25.27 -5.09
C GLN A 191 20.70 26.47 -4.64
N PRO A 192 19.42 26.27 -4.29
CA PRO A 192 18.69 27.23 -3.49
C PRO A 192 18.83 26.92 -1.99
N ARG A 193 19.24 27.93 -1.22
CA ARG A 193 19.15 27.97 0.25
C ARG A 193 17.70 28.23 0.66
N VAL A 194 17.09 27.38 1.48
CA VAL A 194 16.41 27.81 2.71
C VAL A 194 16.25 26.68 3.73
N ALA A 195 16.79 26.94 4.92
CA ALA A 195 16.31 26.58 6.27
C ALA A 195 15.92 25.12 6.60
N SER A 196 16.79 24.49 7.39
CA SER A 196 16.41 23.44 8.35
C SER A 196 16.61 23.99 9.77
N LEU A 197 15.51 24.09 10.52
CA LEU A 197 15.51 24.28 11.97
C LEU A 197 15.80 22.94 12.67
N GLU A 198 16.64 23.04 13.70
CA GLU A 198 16.78 22.18 14.89
C GLU A 198 17.12 20.68 14.75
N ALA A 199 18.35 20.33 15.15
CA ALA A 199 18.60 19.47 16.32
C ALA A 199 20.12 19.23 16.52
N ALA A 200 20.72 19.81 17.57
CA ALA A 200 21.80 19.18 18.35
C ALA A 200 22.17 20.02 19.58
N ARG A 201 21.45 19.71 20.67
CA ARG A 201 21.81 19.77 22.08
C ARG A 201 23.23 20.24 22.46
N VAL A 202 23.24 21.23 23.37
CA VAL A 202 23.91 21.18 24.69
C VAL A 202 25.39 20.76 24.68
N ARG A 203 26.29 21.76 24.78
CA ARG A 203 27.43 21.83 25.73
C ARG A 203 28.42 22.91 25.28
N ARG A 204 28.33 24.12 25.84
CA ARG A 204 29.51 24.96 26.14
C ARG A 204 29.22 25.84 27.34
N GLY A 205 29.58 25.33 28.51
CA GLY A 205 29.70 26.10 29.74
C GLY A 205 30.88 25.54 30.53
N SER A 206 31.87 26.40 30.78
CA SER A 206 33.00 26.22 31.70
C SER A 206 34.09 25.19 31.35
N ARG A 207 35.23 25.67 30.83
CA ARG A 207 36.57 25.21 31.24
C ARG A 207 37.52 26.42 31.27
N ARG A 208 37.62 27.04 32.45
CA ARG A 208 38.77 27.83 32.88
C ARG A 208 39.51 27.01 33.95
N ALA A 209 40.85 27.16 33.96
CA ALA A 209 41.83 26.70 34.97
C ALA A 209 41.93 25.16 35.13
N VAL A 210 42.97 24.47 34.64
CA VAL A 210 44.40 24.53 35.02
C VAL A 210 44.61 24.44 36.52
N HIS A 211 44.64 23.20 37.05
CA HIS A 211 45.60 22.87 38.10
C HIS A 211 46.09 21.42 37.99
N ARG A 212 47.39 21.30 38.27
CA ARG A 212 48.27 20.14 38.13
C ARG A 212 48.19 19.26 39.38
N ARG A 213 48.63 18.00 39.18
CA ARG A 213 49.27 17.08 40.13
C ARG A 213 48.36 16.32 41.10
N GLN A 214 48.22 15.03 40.82
CA GLN A 214 48.36 13.99 41.83
C GLN A 214 49.43 12.99 41.40
N LEU A 215 50.44 12.86 42.26
CA LEU A 215 51.38 11.76 42.36
C LEU A 215 50.76 10.73 43.31
N ARG A 216 50.94 9.44 42.97
CA ARG A 216 51.11 8.26 43.84
C ARG A 216 50.62 8.37 45.30
N HIS A 217 49.52 7.70 45.64
CA HIS A 217 49.47 6.48 46.46
C HIS A 217 48.01 6.09 46.71
#